data_AF-A0A2G8SVL3-F1
#
_entry.id   AF-A0A2G8SVL3-F1
#
_cell.length_a   1.000
_cell.length_b   1.000
_cell.length_c   1.000
_cell.angle_alpha   90.00
_cell.angle_beta   90.00
_cell.angle_gamma   90.00
#
_symmetry.space_group_name_H-M   'P 1'
#
loop_
_entity.id
_entity.type
_entity.pdbx_description
1 polymer ?
#
loop_
_entity_poly.entity_id
_entity_poly.type
_entity_poly.pdbx_seq_one_letter_code
_entity_poly.pdbx_strand_id
1 'polypeptide(L)'
;MKITSLDKFYAVPAMQRDKLRVLGTEKPNNPAIAPSDIAFTVIHGDERKPIVVSAEGTFDPVIDAQWAKDNPKVLTNMPDGEKADFSFR
;
A
#
# COMPACT_ATOMS: atom_id res chain seq x y z
N MET A 1 14.54 13.79 -6.29
CA MET A 1 13.31 13.39 -5.57
C MET A 1 13.73 12.41 -4.48
N LYS A 2 13.77 12.86 -3.21
CA LYS A 2 14.32 12.06 -2.10
C LYS A 2 13.18 11.22 -1.53
N ILE A 3 13.11 9.94 -1.89
CA ILE A 3 12.14 8.99 -1.35
C ILE A 3 12.56 8.71 0.10
N THR A 4 12.02 9.49 1.04
CA THR A 4 12.51 9.54 2.44
C THR A 4 11.83 8.49 3.33
N SER A 5 10.80 7.80 2.84
CA SER A 5 9.93 6.94 3.66
C SER A 5 10.42 5.49 3.76
N LEU A 6 10.97 4.92 2.67
CA LEU A 6 11.53 3.56 2.66
C LEU A 6 12.90 3.47 3.35
N ASP A 7 13.67 4.56 3.39
CA ASP A 7 14.95 4.65 4.09
C ASP A 7 14.83 4.31 5.59
N LYS A 8 13.74 4.77 6.23
CA LYS A 8 13.49 4.46 7.64
C LYS A 8 13.24 2.97 7.87
N PHE A 9 12.57 2.27 6.95
CA PHE A 9 12.31 0.83 7.06
C PHE A 9 13.61 0.01 7.07
N TYR A 10 14.56 0.36 6.20
CA TYR A 10 15.86 -0.30 6.15
C TYR A 10 16.81 0.14 7.27
N ALA A 11 16.64 1.35 7.81
CA ALA A 11 17.41 1.85 8.94
C ALA A 11 17.10 1.16 10.28
N VAL A 12 15.91 0.56 10.43
CA VAL A 12 15.55 -0.19 11.66
C VAL A 12 16.11 -1.62 11.60
N PRO A 13 16.64 -2.16 12.71
CA PRO A 13 17.02 -3.57 12.80
C PRO A 13 15.88 -4.49 12.37
N ALA A 14 16.19 -5.59 11.68
CA ALA A 14 15.18 -6.49 11.11
C ALA A 14 14.11 -6.95 12.13
N MET A 15 14.50 -7.16 13.40
CA MET A 15 13.60 -7.53 14.51
C MET A 15 12.59 -6.44 14.91
N GLN A 16 12.80 -5.19 14.51
CA GLN A 16 11.92 -4.06 14.81
C GLN A 16 11.14 -3.60 13.58
N ARG A 17 11.42 -4.16 12.39
CA ARG A 17 10.68 -3.83 11.16
C ARG A 17 9.22 -4.25 11.23
N ASP A 18 8.91 -5.35 11.93
CA ASP A 18 7.53 -5.76 12.24
C ASP A 18 6.75 -4.74 13.09
N LYS A 19 7.43 -3.75 13.69
CA LYS A 19 6.78 -2.69 14.48
C LYS A 19 6.59 -1.39 13.71
N LEU A 20 7.12 -1.29 12.48
CA LEU A 20 6.88 -0.15 11.63
C LEU A 20 5.55 -0.33 10.91
N ARG A 21 4.60 0.55 11.23
CA ARG A 21 3.38 0.71 10.44
C ARG A 21 3.58 1.91 9.55
N VAL A 22 3.67 1.68 8.24
CA VAL A 22 3.61 2.76 7.26
C VAL A 22 2.13 2.99 7.00
N LEU A 23 1.68 4.25 6.99
CA LEU A 23 0.29 4.51 6.64
C LEU A 23 0.25 5.09 5.23
N GLY A 24 -0.39 4.34 4.33
CA GLY A 24 -0.77 4.82 3.01
C GLY A 24 -2.04 5.65 3.09
N THR A 25 -2.15 6.65 2.23
CA THR A 25 -3.41 7.34 1.95
C THR A 25 -3.64 7.32 0.45
N GLU A 26 -4.83 6.88 0.07
CA GLU A 26 -5.36 6.92 -1.27
C GLU A 26 -6.49 7.94 -1.33
N LYS A 27 -6.49 8.74 -2.40
CA LYS A 27 -7.58 9.66 -2.70
C LYS A 27 -7.96 9.52 -4.17
N PRO A 28 -9.13 8.95 -4.50
CA PRO A 28 -9.65 8.95 -5.86
C PRO A 28 -9.85 10.39 -6.35
N ASN A 29 -9.50 10.64 -7.61
CA ASN A 29 -9.71 11.95 -8.23
C ASN A 29 -11.18 12.15 -8.60
N ASN A 30 -11.89 11.06 -8.89
CA ASN A 30 -13.31 11.07 -9.13
C ASN A 30 -14.08 10.99 -7.79
N PRO A 31 -14.83 12.03 -7.40
CA PRO A 31 -15.56 12.07 -6.13
C PRO A 31 -16.74 11.09 -6.08
N ALA A 32 -17.13 10.48 -7.21
CA ALA A 32 -18.13 9.42 -7.24
C ALA A 32 -17.62 8.07 -6.70
N ILE A 33 -16.30 7.93 -6.52
CA ILE A 33 -15.66 6.71 -6.02
C ILE A 33 -15.32 6.93 -4.55
N ALA A 34 -15.93 6.16 -3.66
CA ALA A 34 -15.54 6.20 -2.26
C ALA A 34 -14.18 5.51 -2.10
N PRO A 35 -13.26 6.04 -1.28
CA PRO A 35 -11.98 5.37 -1.03
C PRO A 35 -12.15 3.94 -0.50
N SER A 36 -13.20 3.68 0.29
CA SER A 36 -13.54 2.35 0.81
C SER A 36 -13.98 1.34 -0.25
N ASP A 37 -14.37 1.80 -1.44
CA ASP A 37 -14.72 0.90 -2.56
C ASP A 37 -13.46 0.39 -3.27
N ILE A 38 -12.29 0.95 -2.96
CA ILE A 38 -11.01 0.53 -3.52
C ILE A 38 -10.36 -0.52 -2.62
N ALA A 39 -9.90 -1.59 -3.23
CA ALA A 39 -9.15 -2.66 -2.61
C ALA A 39 -7.87 -2.89 -3.40
N PHE A 40 -6.75 -2.93 -2.68
CA PHE A 40 -5.50 -3.41 -3.25
C PHE A 40 -5.36 -4.89 -2.98
N THR A 41 -4.80 -5.63 -3.93
CA THR A 41 -4.43 -7.03 -3.71
C THR A 41 -2.97 -7.20 -4.03
N VAL A 42 -2.19 -7.59 -3.02
CA VAL A 42 -0.80 -7.98 -3.22
C VAL A 42 -0.77 -9.43 -3.69
N ILE A 43 -0.06 -9.68 -4.77
CA ILE A 43 0.19 -11.00 -5.34
C ILE A 43 1.68 -11.30 -5.22
N HIS A 44 1.99 -12.38 -4.50
CA HIS A 44 3.35 -12.92 -4.35
C HIS A 44 3.31 -14.42 -4.57
N GLY A 45 3.87 -14.90 -5.69
CA GLY A 45 3.70 -16.30 -6.11
C GLY A 45 2.23 -16.68 -6.24
N ASP A 46 1.80 -17.70 -5.49
CA ASP A 46 0.41 -18.15 -5.40
C ASP A 46 -0.38 -17.47 -4.29
N GLU A 47 0.28 -16.67 -3.43
CA GLU A 47 -0.38 -15.95 -2.35
C GLU A 47 -1.03 -14.66 -2.85
N ARG A 48 -2.28 -14.44 -2.41
CA ARG A 48 -3.02 -13.20 -2.64
C ARG A 48 -3.47 -12.65 -1.31
N LYS A 49 -3.08 -11.41 -1.01
CA LYS A 49 -3.47 -10.74 0.23
C LYS A 49 -4.16 -9.42 -0.08
N PRO A 50 -5.43 -9.27 0.33
CA PRO A 50 -6.13 -8.01 0.20
C PRO A 50 -5.58 -6.99 1.21
N ILE A 51 -5.49 -5.75 0.78
CA ILE A 51 -5.29 -4.56 1.60
C ILE A 51 -6.58 -3.76 1.46
N VAL A 52 -7.29 -3.63 2.57
CA VAL A 52 -8.55 -2.89 2.64
C VAL A 52 -8.23 -1.42 2.88
N VAL A 53 -8.85 -0.55 2.10
CA VAL A 53 -8.80 0.90 2.29
C VAL A 53 -9.93 1.29 3.24
N SER A 54 -9.61 2.08 4.26
CA SER A 54 -10.61 2.59 5.21
C SER A 54 -11.52 3.63 4.55
N ALA A 55 -12.61 4.00 5.23
CA ALA A 55 -13.52 5.05 4.76
C ALA A 55 -12.80 6.41 4.58
N GLU A 56 -11.76 6.65 5.37
CA GLU A 56 -10.93 7.84 5.30
C GLU A 56 -9.86 7.79 4.19
N GLY A 57 -9.83 6.71 3.40
CA GLY A 57 -8.83 6.49 2.35
C GLY A 57 -7.47 6.06 2.88
N THR A 58 -7.39 5.64 4.14
CA THR A 58 -6.12 5.17 4.72
C THR A 58 -5.98 3.66 4.61
N PHE A 59 -4.77 3.19 4.36
CA PHE A 59 -4.49 1.75 4.28
C PHE A 59 -3.12 1.43 4.88
N ASP A 60 -2.98 0.21 5.41
CA ASP A 60 -1.72 -0.31 5.92
C ASP A 60 -1.12 -1.22 4.82
N PRO A 61 -0.07 -0.77 4.10
CA PRO A 61 0.60 -1.61 3.14
C PRO A 61 1.26 -2.77 3.90
N VAL A 62 0.94 -3.99 3.50
CA VAL A 62 1.59 -5.17 4.08
C VAL A 62 3.05 -5.17 3.64
N ILE A 63 3.94 -4.72 4.52
CA ILE A 63 5.39 -4.78 4.28
C ILE A 63 5.90 -6.10 4.84
N ASP A 64 5.64 -7.18 4.10
CA ASP A 64 6.28 -8.46 4.38
C ASP A 64 7.75 -8.40 3.88
N ALA A 65 8.69 -8.71 4.77
CA ALA A 65 10.11 -8.63 4.48
C ALA A 65 10.57 -9.66 3.43
N GLN A 66 9.83 -10.76 3.26
CA GLN A 66 10.06 -11.73 2.20
C GLN A 66 9.56 -11.18 0.86
N TRP A 67 8.36 -10.61 0.83
CA TRP A 67 7.81 -10.02 -0.39
C TRP A 67 8.65 -8.86 -0.91
N ALA A 68 9.14 -8.00 -0.01
CA ALA A 68 9.99 -6.85 -0.39
C ALA A 68 11.24 -7.25 -1.20
N LYS A 69 11.73 -8.50 -1.07
CA LYS A 69 12.87 -9.01 -1.85
C LYS A 69 12.48 -9.44 -3.26
N ASP A 70 11.25 -9.88 -3.43
CA ASP A 70 10.76 -10.54 -4.66
C ASP A 70 9.93 -9.61 -5.54
N ASN A 71 9.78 -8.34 -5.14
CA ASN A 71 9.05 -7.29 -5.87
C ASN A 71 7.62 -7.73 -6.23
N PRO A 72 6.71 -7.80 -5.25
CA PRO A 72 5.38 -8.36 -5.44
C PRO A 72 4.56 -7.47 -6.35
N LYS A 73 3.58 -8.05 -7.04
CA LYS A 73 2.64 -7.29 -7.86
C LYS A 73 1.51 -6.77 -6.98
N VAL A 74 1.09 -5.52 -7.19
CA VAL A 74 -0.09 -4.96 -6.53
C VAL A 74 -1.15 -4.68 -7.59
N LEU A 75 -2.32 -5.27 -7.41
CA LEU A 75 -3.50 -5.01 -8.24
C LEU A 75 -4.46 -4.07 -7.49
N THR A 76 -5.26 -3.33 -8.25
CA THR A 76 -6.37 -2.50 -7.75
C THR A 76 -7.65 -2.87 -8.50
N ASN A 77 -8.80 -2.71 -7.84
CA ASN A 77 -10.12 -2.80 -8.45
C ASN A 77 -10.65 -1.44 -8.94
N MET A 78 -9.81 -0.39 -8.94
CA MET A 78 -10.18 0.92 -9.46
C MET A 78 -10.65 0.80 -10.93
N PRO A 79 -11.76 1.45 -11.33
CA PRO A 79 -12.26 1.36 -12.69
C PRO A 79 -11.25 1.86 -13.73
N ASP A 80 -11.30 1.27 -14.93
CA ASP A 80 -10.40 1.65 -16.02
C ASP A 80 -10.54 3.14 -16.38
N GLY A 81 -9.40 3.82 -16.50
CA GLY A 81 -9.34 5.25 -16.83
C GLY A 81 -9.44 6.19 -15.63
N GLU A 82 -9.79 5.67 -14.46
CA GLU A 82 -9.80 6.44 -13.21
C GLU A 82 -8.39 6.62 -12.64
N LYS A 83 -8.23 7.67 -11.83
CA LYS A 83 -6.95 8.03 -11.22
C LYS A 83 -7.14 8.30 -9.74
N ALA A 84 -6.11 7.98 -8.97
CA ALA A 84 -6.04 8.28 -7.55
C ALA A 84 -4.67 8.86 -7.19
N ASP A 85 -4.67 9.79 -6.24
CA ASP A 85 -3.46 10.30 -5.60
C ASP A 85 -3.04 9.36 -4.46
N PHE A 86 -1.73 9.12 -4.37
CA PHE A 86 -1.12 8.26 -3.36
C PHE A 86 -0.10 9.01 -2.52
N SER A 87 -0.17 8.84 -1.20
CA SER A 87 0.85 9.35 -0.28
C SER A 87 1.14 8.35 0.83
N PHE A 88 2.38 8.35 1.32
CA PHE A 88 2.81 7.53 2.45
C PHE A 88 3.32 8.45 3.55
N ARG A 89 2.90 8.22 4.79
CA ARG A 89 3.26 9.03 5.97
C ARG A 89 3.93 8.17 7.04
#